data_AF-E9RTM0-F1
#
_entry.id   AF-E9RTM0-F1
#
_cell.length_a   1.000
_cell.length_b   1.000
_cell.length_c   1.000
_cell.angle_alpha   90.00
_cell.angle_beta   90.00
_cell.angle_gamma   90.00
#
_symmetry.space_group_name_H-M   'P 1'
#
loop_
_entity.id
_entity.type
_entity.pdbx_description
1 polymer ?
#
loop_
_entity_poly.entity_id
_entity_poly.type
_entity_poly.pdbx_seq_one_letter_code
_entity_poly.pdbx_strand_id
1 'polypeptide(L)'
;MEKDFCRTKTVDELCKEICSEIKFFESSAYEDGNNIKISNYEILARNKVIRVSFSDGSQEKVICDDKDKFDLRRGLFIALSKKMYKEKYTLEGIEHMATELSYQKKYVKMVDKAIKDHNRKLIEEENKKHEEALQKKLAYERKVKRDKKKRERVINIQKEAYVRAMKEIGDLHEEKEKGE
;
A
#
# COMPACT_ATOMS: atom_id res chain seq x y z
N MET A 1 44.23 -36.56 -65.25
CA MET A 1 43.88 -35.13 -65.21
C MET A 1 42.66 -34.98 -64.31
N GLU A 2 42.91 -34.89 -63.00
CA GLU A 2 41.91 -34.56 -61.99
C GLU A 2 41.46 -33.12 -62.18
N LYS A 3 40.15 -32.89 -62.31
CA LYS A 3 39.56 -31.56 -62.27
C LYS A 3 38.87 -31.43 -60.92
N ASP A 4 39.54 -30.75 -60.01
CA ASP A 4 38.98 -30.33 -58.72
C ASP A 4 37.84 -29.35 -58.98
N PHE A 5 36.61 -29.84 -58.85
CA PHE A 5 35.41 -29.01 -58.89
C PHE A 5 35.19 -28.46 -57.49
N CYS A 6 35.65 -27.22 -57.24
CA CYS A 6 35.26 -26.48 -56.04
C CYS A 6 33.74 -26.32 -56.02
N ARG A 7 33.08 -27.16 -55.20
CA ARG A 7 31.65 -27.05 -54.91
C ARG A 7 31.45 -25.79 -54.06
N THR A 8 31.05 -24.68 -54.69
CA THR A 8 30.64 -23.48 -53.97
C THR A 8 29.35 -23.78 -53.23
N LYS A 9 29.42 -23.93 -51.91
CA LYS A 9 28.25 -24.05 -51.03
C LYS A 9 27.33 -22.86 -51.26
N THR A 10 26.04 -23.11 -51.41
CA THR A 10 25.05 -22.03 -51.56
C THR A 10 24.85 -21.33 -50.21
N VAL A 11 24.40 -20.07 -50.25
CA VAL A 11 24.11 -19.28 -49.03
C VAL A 11 23.13 -20.02 -48.10
N ASP A 12 22.21 -20.79 -48.68
CA ASP A 12 21.24 -21.61 -47.95
C ASP A 12 21.87 -22.79 -47.21
N GLU A 13 22.94 -23.39 -47.76
CA GLU A 13 23.70 -24.46 -47.08
C GLU A 13 24.50 -23.90 -45.91
N LEU A 14 25.14 -22.73 -46.09
CA LEU A 14 25.81 -22.00 -45.02
C LEU A 14 24.84 -21.58 -43.91
N CYS A 15 23.64 -21.09 -44.26
CA CYS A 15 22.60 -20.76 -43.30
C CYS A 15 22.08 -21.99 -42.54
N LYS A 16 21.95 -23.16 -43.20
CA LYS A 16 21.58 -24.40 -42.51
C LYS A 16 22.67 -24.88 -41.55
N GLU A 17 23.94 -24.74 -41.93
CA GLU A 17 25.09 -25.11 -41.10
C GLU A 17 25.18 -24.20 -39.86
N ILE A 18 25.02 -22.88 -40.03
CA ILE A 18 24.94 -21.90 -38.94
C ILE A 18 23.71 -22.16 -38.06
N CYS A 19 22.54 -22.44 -38.64
CA CYS A 19 21.31 -22.72 -37.87
C CYS A 19 21.36 -24.07 -37.14
N SER A 20 22.15 -25.04 -37.60
CA SER A 20 22.37 -26.30 -36.89
C SER A 20 23.40 -26.20 -35.78
N GLU A 21 24.38 -25.29 -35.90
CA GLU A 21 25.37 -25.00 -34.86
C GLU A 21 24.82 -24.07 -33.78
N ILE A 22 23.90 -23.16 -34.13
CA ILE A 22 23.05 -22.47 -33.18
C ILE A 22 21.99 -23.48 -32.71
N LYS A 23 22.41 -24.41 -31.85
CA LYS A 23 21.52 -24.91 -30.80
C LYS A 23 21.06 -23.68 -30.04
N PHE A 24 19.93 -23.13 -30.47
CA PHE A 24 19.06 -22.32 -29.62
C PHE A 24 19.07 -23.04 -28.29
N PHE A 25 19.66 -22.41 -27.28
CA PHE A 25 19.57 -22.87 -25.92
C PHE A 25 18.07 -22.90 -25.67
N GLU A 26 17.48 -24.10 -25.75
CA GLU A 26 16.08 -24.29 -25.42
C GLU A 26 15.94 -23.64 -24.06
N SER A 27 15.18 -22.55 -24.03
CA SER A 27 14.71 -21.98 -22.80
C SER A 27 13.96 -23.13 -22.15
N SER A 28 14.64 -23.80 -21.21
CA SER A 28 14.02 -24.86 -20.43
C SER A 28 12.80 -24.20 -19.84
N ALA A 29 11.63 -24.54 -20.38
CA ALA A 29 10.36 -24.17 -19.82
C ALA A 29 10.37 -24.84 -18.45
N TYR A 30 10.86 -24.10 -17.44
CA TYR A 30 10.75 -24.50 -16.07
C TYR A 30 9.25 -24.52 -15.83
N GLU A 31 8.70 -25.72 -15.77
CA GLU A 31 7.33 -25.93 -15.33
C GLU A 31 7.23 -25.37 -13.91
N ASP A 32 6.78 -24.12 -13.82
CA ASP A 32 6.48 -23.44 -12.57
C ASP A 32 5.22 -24.07 -11.98
N GLY A 33 5.36 -25.30 -11.47
CA GLY A 33 4.32 -26.04 -10.73
C GLY A 33 3.96 -25.40 -9.39
N ASN A 34 4.61 -24.30 -9.02
CA ASN A 34 4.31 -23.58 -7.79
C ASN A 34 3.35 -22.42 -8.07
N ASN A 35 2.15 -22.51 -7.52
CA ASN A 35 1.12 -21.47 -7.55
C ASN A 35 1.49 -20.32 -6.58
N ILE A 36 2.68 -19.75 -6.76
CA ILE A 36 3.23 -18.68 -5.91
C ILE A 36 2.43 -17.42 -6.16
N LYS A 37 1.90 -16.81 -5.09
CA LYS A 37 1.22 -15.52 -5.14
C LYS A 37 1.70 -14.64 -4.00
N ILE A 38 1.88 -13.36 -4.29
CA ILE A 38 2.16 -12.35 -3.27
C ILE A 38 0.83 -12.01 -2.58
N SER A 39 0.77 -12.18 -1.27
CA SER A 39 -0.40 -11.85 -0.46
C SER A 39 -0.36 -10.42 0.05
N ASN A 40 0.80 -10.02 0.60
CA ASN A 40 1.02 -8.68 1.11
C ASN A 40 2.52 -8.35 1.15
N TYR A 41 2.85 -7.08 1.25
CA TYR A 41 4.21 -6.66 1.57
C TYR A 41 4.18 -5.48 2.57
N GLU A 42 5.28 -5.33 3.30
CA GLU A 42 5.48 -4.28 4.29
C GLU A 42 6.84 -3.62 4.06
N ILE A 43 6.88 -2.29 4.08
CA ILE A 43 8.12 -1.51 3.99
C ILE A 43 8.52 -1.11 5.42
N LEU A 44 9.55 -1.75 5.96
CA LEU A 44 9.89 -1.66 7.39
C LEU A 44 10.78 -0.46 7.74
N ALA A 45 11.82 -0.21 6.94
CA ALA A 45 12.85 0.75 7.30
C ALA A 45 13.15 1.68 6.12
N ARG A 46 12.81 2.97 6.23
CA ARG A 46 13.20 4.09 5.33
C ARG A 46 13.23 3.75 3.83
N ASN A 47 12.29 2.94 3.34
CA ASN A 47 12.32 2.44 1.96
C ASN A 47 13.65 1.74 1.63
N LYS A 48 14.11 0.81 2.46
CA LYS A 48 15.31 0.00 2.22
C LYS A 48 15.05 -1.48 2.48
N VAL A 49 14.19 -1.78 3.44
CA VAL A 49 13.85 -3.15 3.81
C VAL A 49 12.40 -3.42 3.48
N ILE A 50 12.18 -4.46 2.66
CA ILE A 50 10.85 -4.96 2.31
C ILE A 50 10.70 -6.34 2.91
N ARG A 51 9.57 -6.58 3.56
CA ARG A 51 9.11 -7.92 3.95
C ARG A 51 7.94 -8.29 3.05
N VAL A 52 8.08 -9.40 2.32
CA VAL A 52 7.04 -9.91 1.42
C VAL A 52 6.45 -11.16 2.02
N SER A 53 5.13 -11.23 2.11
CA SER A 53 4.38 -12.41 2.56
C SER A 53 3.68 -13.07 1.37
N PHE A 54 3.87 -14.36 1.23
CA PHE A 54 3.29 -15.17 0.15
C PHE A 54 2.02 -15.89 0.61
N SER A 55 1.27 -16.43 -0.34
CA SER A 55 0.02 -17.16 -0.08
C SER A 55 0.19 -18.47 0.68
N ASP A 56 1.39 -19.04 0.65
CA ASP A 56 1.76 -20.23 1.40
C ASP A 56 2.12 -19.93 2.88
N GLY A 57 2.00 -18.67 3.31
CA GLY A 57 2.36 -18.22 4.66
C GLY A 57 3.86 -17.96 4.85
N SER A 58 4.69 -18.23 3.84
CA SER A 58 6.11 -17.93 3.91
C SER A 58 6.39 -16.44 3.78
N GLN A 59 7.52 -16.00 4.33
CA GLN A 59 7.96 -14.62 4.29
C GLN A 59 9.40 -14.52 3.82
N GLU A 60 9.65 -13.57 2.93
CA GLU A 60 11.00 -13.22 2.48
C GLU A 60 11.32 -11.77 2.80
N LYS A 61 12.53 -11.58 3.31
CA LYS A 61 13.09 -10.25 3.59
C LYS A 61 14.09 -9.90 2.49
N VAL A 62 13.89 -8.72 1.90
CA VAL A 62 14.79 -8.12 0.91
C VAL A 62 15.33 -6.81 1.49
N ILE A 63 16.64 -6.62 1.36
CA ILE A 63 17.37 -5.47 1.89
C ILE A 63 18.07 -4.82 0.70
N CYS A 64 17.87 -3.52 0.54
CA CYS A 64 18.58 -2.68 -0.42
C CYS A 64 19.83 -2.11 0.25
N ASP A 65 20.97 -2.14 -0.44
CA ASP A 65 22.21 -1.53 0.02
C ASP A 65 22.07 0.00 0.14
N ASP A 66 22.87 0.62 0.99
CA ASP A 66 22.84 2.07 1.21
C ASP A 66 23.29 2.87 -0.02
N LYS A 67 24.10 2.26 -0.89
CA LYS A 67 24.57 2.87 -2.15
C LYS A 67 23.52 2.83 -3.25
N ASP A 68 22.57 1.90 -3.17
CA ASP A 68 21.59 1.66 -4.22
C ASP A 68 20.34 2.54 -4.05
N LYS A 69 19.73 2.88 -5.19
CA LYS A 69 18.42 3.53 -5.19
C LYS A 69 17.35 2.47 -4.94
N PHE A 70 16.55 2.68 -3.90
CA PHE A 70 15.43 1.81 -3.61
C PHE A 70 14.41 1.78 -4.76
N ASP A 71 14.13 0.58 -5.24
CA ASP A 71 13.06 0.28 -6.17
C ASP A 71 12.18 -0.83 -5.59
N LEU A 72 10.96 -0.48 -5.22
CA LEU A 72 9.97 -1.40 -4.68
C LEU A 72 9.67 -2.54 -5.66
N ARG A 73 9.54 -2.22 -6.95
CA ARG A 73 9.16 -3.20 -7.97
C ARG A 73 10.27 -4.22 -8.15
N ARG A 74 11.53 -3.75 -8.26
CA ARG A 74 12.71 -4.62 -8.29
C ARG A 74 12.81 -5.47 -7.02
N GLY A 75 12.58 -4.88 -5.85
CA GLY A 75 12.57 -5.60 -4.57
C GLY A 75 11.53 -6.73 -4.50
N LEU A 76 10.34 -6.53 -5.07
CA LEU A 76 9.30 -7.57 -5.15
C LEU A 76 9.71 -8.72 -6.08
N PHE A 77 10.36 -8.43 -7.21
CA PHE A 77 10.90 -9.48 -8.09
C PHE A 77 12.04 -10.25 -7.44
N ILE A 78 12.93 -9.58 -6.70
CA ILE A 78 13.99 -10.25 -5.93
C ILE A 78 13.39 -11.18 -4.88
N ALA A 79 12.32 -10.75 -4.19
CA ALA A 79 11.62 -11.61 -3.23
C ALA A 79 11.03 -12.86 -3.91
N LEU A 80 10.43 -12.71 -5.10
CA LEU A 80 9.92 -13.83 -5.89
C LEU A 80 11.05 -14.80 -6.29
N SER A 81 12.14 -14.28 -6.85
CA SER A 81 13.29 -15.10 -7.24
C SER A 81 13.92 -15.83 -6.06
N LYS A 82 14.03 -15.16 -4.92
CA LYS A 82 14.53 -15.76 -3.69
C LYS A 82 13.61 -16.90 -3.24
N LYS A 83 12.29 -16.71 -3.26
CA LYS A 83 11.34 -17.78 -2.92
C LYS A 83 11.46 -19.00 -3.84
N MET A 84 11.71 -18.79 -5.13
CA MET A 84 11.76 -19.86 -6.13
C MET A 84 13.12 -20.57 -6.19
N TYR A 85 14.22 -19.83 -6.03
CA TYR A 85 15.54 -20.30 -6.43
C TYR A 85 16.61 -20.20 -5.35
N LYS A 86 16.25 -19.91 -4.09
CA LYS A 86 17.20 -19.77 -2.97
C LYS A 86 18.17 -20.95 -2.82
N GLU A 87 17.72 -22.16 -3.09
CA GLU A 87 18.55 -23.37 -2.97
C GLU A 87 19.31 -23.71 -4.27
N LYS A 88 18.93 -23.09 -5.39
CA LYS A 88 19.44 -23.44 -6.72
C LYS A 88 20.55 -22.50 -7.21
N TYR A 89 20.46 -21.21 -6.88
CA TYR A 89 21.35 -20.18 -7.41
C TYR A 89 22.03 -19.38 -6.30
N THR A 90 23.17 -18.79 -6.65
CA THR A 90 23.88 -17.79 -5.82
C THR A 90 23.09 -16.48 -5.76
N LEU A 91 23.52 -15.54 -4.91
CA LEU A 91 22.88 -14.22 -4.80
C LEU A 91 22.83 -13.49 -6.16
N GLU A 92 23.93 -13.47 -6.91
CA GLU A 92 23.99 -12.89 -8.26
C GLU A 92 23.03 -13.59 -9.22
N GLY A 93 22.94 -14.92 -9.14
CA GLY A 93 21.98 -15.69 -9.94
C GLY A 93 20.52 -15.37 -9.58
N ILE A 94 20.22 -15.13 -8.30
CA ILE A 94 18.88 -14.71 -7.85
C ILE A 94 18.52 -13.33 -8.42
N GLU A 95 19.47 -12.39 -8.45
CA GLU A 95 19.26 -11.07 -9.04
C GLU A 95 19.04 -11.14 -10.56
N HIS A 96 19.83 -11.97 -11.25
CA HIS A 96 19.63 -12.24 -12.67
C HIS A 96 18.24 -12.82 -12.91
N MET A 97 17.83 -13.84 -12.16
CA MET A 97 16.50 -14.43 -12.26
C MET A 97 15.39 -13.42 -11.96
N ALA A 98 15.60 -12.48 -11.03
CA ALA A 98 14.62 -11.42 -10.76
C ALA A 98 14.41 -10.51 -11.99
N THR A 99 15.49 -10.24 -12.71
CA THR A 99 15.44 -9.49 -13.97
C THR A 99 14.69 -10.28 -15.03
N GLU A 100 14.97 -11.58 -15.17
CA GLU A 100 14.23 -12.46 -16.08
C GLU A 100 12.73 -12.53 -15.76
N LEU A 101 12.36 -12.66 -14.48
CA LEU A 101 10.97 -12.63 -14.04
C LEU A 101 10.28 -11.30 -14.37
N SER A 102 11.02 -10.19 -14.40
CA SER A 102 10.48 -8.88 -14.74
C SER A 102 10.04 -8.76 -16.20
N TYR A 103 10.59 -9.58 -17.10
CA TYR A 103 10.15 -9.65 -18.49
C TYR A 103 8.92 -10.53 -18.68
N GLN A 104 8.66 -11.43 -17.72
CA GLN A 104 7.55 -12.38 -17.81
C GLN A 104 6.21 -11.76 -17.39
N LYS A 105 5.27 -11.68 -18.34
CA LYS A 105 3.95 -11.04 -18.16
C LYS A 105 3.14 -11.56 -16.97
N LYS A 106 3.27 -12.86 -16.64
CA LYS A 106 2.60 -13.48 -15.48
C LYS A 106 3.03 -12.83 -14.16
N TYR A 107 4.35 -12.70 -13.97
CA TYR A 107 4.93 -12.15 -12.75
C TYR A 107 4.78 -10.63 -12.68
N VAL A 108 4.90 -9.93 -13.81
CA VAL A 108 4.59 -8.50 -13.90
C VAL A 108 3.18 -8.19 -13.41
N LYS A 109 2.17 -8.91 -13.90
CA LYS A 109 0.78 -8.72 -13.45
C LYS A 109 0.60 -8.99 -11.96
N MET A 110 1.33 -9.97 -11.42
CA MET A 110 1.26 -10.31 -10.01
C MET A 110 1.84 -9.19 -9.13
N VAL A 111 3.01 -8.66 -9.50
CA VAL A 111 3.67 -7.55 -8.80
C VAL A 111 2.83 -6.28 -8.90
N ASP A 112 2.35 -5.93 -10.09
CA ASP A 112 1.53 -4.74 -10.29
C ASP A 112 0.21 -4.82 -9.50
N LYS A 113 -0.40 -6.01 -9.43
CA LYS A 113 -1.57 -6.25 -8.59
C LYS A 113 -1.25 -6.06 -7.11
N ALA A 114 -0.14 -6.62 -6.62
CA ALA A 114 0.27 -6.48 -5.23
C ALA A 114 0.48 -5.00 -4.85
N ILE A 115 1.14 -4.22 -5.71
CA ILE A 115 1.35 -2.78 -5.51
C ILE A 115 0.00 -2.04 -5.46
N LYS A 116 -0.90 -2.31 -6.42
CA LYS A 116 -2.21 -1.68 -6.49
C LYS A 116 -3.08 -1.99 -5.26
N ASP A 117 -3.07 -3.25 -4.82
CA ASP A 117 -3.85 -3.70 -3.66
C ASP A 117 -3.32 -3.06 -2.36
N HIS A 118 -2.00 -2.93 -2.20
CA HIS A 118 -1.40 -2.23 -1.07
C HIS A 118 -1.77 -0.74 -1.04
N ASN A 119 -1.65 -0.04 -2.17
CA ASN A 119 -2.02 1.38 -2.26
C ASN A 119 -3.50 1.61 -1.97
N ARG A 120 -4.38 0.71 -2.42
CA ARG A 120 -5.82 0.78 -2.11
C ARG A 120 -6.06 0.69 -0.60
N LYS A 121 -5.39 -0.24 0.10
CA LYS A 121 -5.51 -0.39 1.56
C LYS A 121 -5.04 0.85 2.32
N LEU A 122 -3.92 1.45 1.90
CA LEU A 122 -3.42 2.68 2.51
C LEU A 122 -4.45 3.83 2.42
N ILE A 123 -5.05 4.02 1.24
CA ILE A 123 -6.07 5.05 1.02
C ILE A 123 -7.31 4.77 1.87
N GLU A 124 -7.74 3.50 1.95
CA GLU A 124 -8.91 3.11 2.75
C GLU A 124 -8.69 3.35 4.25
N GLU A 125 -7.49 3.04 4.76
CA GLU A 125 -7.12 3.31 6.15
C GLU A 125 -7.04 4.82 6.46
N GLU A 126 -6.51 5.61 5.54
CA GLU A 126 -6.44 7.06 5.68
C GLU A 126 -7.83 7.69 5.68
N ASN A 127 -8.70 7.27 4.74
CA ASN A 127 -10.08 7.71 4.66
C ASN A 127 -10.87 7.36 5.93
N LYS A 128 -10.70 6.14 6.45
CA LYS A 128 -11.34 5.72 7.69
C LYS A 128 -10.90 6.58 8.89
N LYS A 129 -9.60 6.85 9.03
CA LYS A 129 -9.09 7.74 10.07
C LYS A 129 -9.63 9.16 9.94
N HIS A 130 -9.72 9.67 8.71
CA HIS A 130 -10.26 10.99 8.44
C HIS A 130 -11.75 11.07 8.79
N GLU A 131 -12.54 10.06 8.41
CA GLU A 131 -13.97 9.99 8.74
C GLU A 131 -14.20 9.89 10.26
N GLU A 132 -13.44 9.05 10.97
CA GLU A 132 -13.49 8.96 12.43
C GLU A 132 -13.14 10.30 13.10
N ALA A 133 -12.14 11.01 12.60
CA ALA A 133 -11.77 12.33 13.10
C ALA A 133 -12.89 13.37 12.86
N LEU A 134 -13.53 13.32 11.69
CA LEU A 134 -14.65 14.20 11.36
C LEU A 134 -15.86 13.95 12.27
N GLN A 135 -16.21 12.68 12.50
CA GLN A 135 -17.30 12.30 13.41
C GLN A 135 -17.04 12.77 14.84
N LYS A 136 -15.80 12.63 15.34
CA LYS A 136 -15.41 13.15 16.66
C LYS A 136 -15.55 14.67 16.75
N LYS A 137 -15.14 15.41 15.72
CA LYS A 137 -15.31 16.87 15.66
C LYS A 137 -16.78 17.27 15.69
N LEU A 138 -17.61 16.64 14.87
CA LEU A 138 -19.05 16.90 14.82
C LEU A 138 -19.75 16.59 16.16
N ALA A 139 -19.39 15.49 16.81
CA ALA A 139 -19.92 15.12 18.12
C ALA A 139 -19.54 16.17 19.19
N TYR A 140 -18.30 16.64 19.17
CA TYR A 140 -17.81 17.70 20.05
C TYR A 140 -18.57 19.02 19.83
N GLU A 141 -18.71 19.47 18.58
CA GLU A 141 -19.46 20.69 18.26
C GLU A 141 -20.92 20.62 18.72
N ARG A 142 -21.58 19.47 18.53
CA ARG A 142 -22.95 19.24 19.03
C ARG A 142 -23.02 19.31 20.56
N LYS A 143 -21.99 18.83 21.27
CA LYS A 143 -21.92 18.94 22.73
C LYS A 143 -21.76 20.41 23.16
N VAL A 144 -20.82 21.14 22.56
CA VAL A 144 -20.59 22.56 22.84
C VAL A 144 -21.85 23.40 22.60
N LYS A 145 -22.54 23.18 21.47
CA LYS A 145 -23.81 23.88 21.17
C LYS A 145 -24.89 23.58 22.20
N ARG A 146 -25.01 22.32 22.67
CA ARG A 146 -25.98 21.95 23.71
C ARG A 146 -25.64 22.59 25.06
N ASP A 147 -24.37 22.62 25.43
CA ASP A 147 -23.92 23.19 26.70
C ASP A 147 -24.10 24.71 26.71
N LYS A 148 -23.82 25.40 25.59
CA LYS A 148 -24.13 26.83 25.44
C LYS A 148 -25.62 27.12 25.63
N LYS A 149 -26.50 26.39 24.94
CA LYS A 149 -27.96 26.53 25.09
C LYS A 149 -28.44 26.25 26.53
N LYS A 150 -27.84 25.28 27.22
CA LYS A 150 -28.16 25.00 28.64
C LYS A 150 -27.79 26.17 29.53
N ARG A 151 -26.58 26.73 29.38
CA ARG A 151 -26.12 27.89 30.16
C ARG A 151 -27.03 29.10 29.92
N GLU A 152 -27.37 29.40 28.68
CA GLU A 152 -28.27 30.49 28.32
C GLU A 152 -29.66 30.34 28.96
N ARG A 153 -30.23 29.13 28.97
CA ARG A 153 -31.51 28.87 29.64
C ARG A 153 -31.44 29.11 31.14
N VAL A 154 -30.38 28.63 31.81
CA VAL A 154 -30.19 28.84 33.26
C VAL A 154 -30.08 30.34 33.56
N ILE A 155 -29.30 31.07 32.78
CA ILE A 155 -29.15 32.53 32.91
C ILE A 155 -30.51 33.22 32.75
N ASN A 156 -31.32 32.84 31.76
CA ASN A 156 -32.64 33.44 31.55
C ASN A 156 -33.60 33.16 32.71
N ILE A 157 -33.63 31.93 33.24
CA ILE A 157 -34.45 31.58 34.40
C ILE A 157 -34.04 32.41 35.62
N GLN A 158 -32.73 32.55 35.87
CA GLN A 158 -32.21 33.35 36.98
C GLN A 158 -32.57 34.83 36.81
N LYS A 159 -32.45 35.38 35.60
CA LYS A 159 -32.86 36.76 35.30
C LYS A 159 -34.35 36.98 35.55
N GLU A 160 -35.20 36.06 35.09
CA GLU A 160 -36.66 36.16 35.28
C GLU A 160 -37.04 36.04 36.76
N ALA A 161 -36.44 35.10 37.49
CA ALA A 161 -36.64 34.94 38.93
C ALA A 161 -36.23 36.21 39.70
N TYR A 162 -35.10 36.82 39.35
CA TYR A 162 -34.64 38.06 39.95
C TYR A 162 -35.60 39.22 39.69
N VAL A 163 -36.08 39.39 38.46
CA VAL A 163 -37.07 40.42 38.11
C VAL A 163 -38.37 40.22 38.89
N ARG A 164 -38.86 38.97 39.01
CA ARG A 164 -40.06 38.65 39.79
C ARG A 164 -39.87 38.98 41.28
N ALA A 165 -38.74 38.59 41.86
CA ALA A 165 -38.42 38.89 43.26
C ALA A 165 -38.33 40.40 43.52
N MET A 166 -37.70 41.17 42.63
CA MET A 166 -37.62 42.63 42.77
C MET A 166 -38.99 43.30 42.65
N LYS A 167 -39.87 42.80 41.79
CA LYS A 167 -41.25 43.27 41.69
C LYS A 167 -42.02 43.00 42.99
N GLU A 168 -41.93 41.78 43.51
CA GLU A 168 -42.58 41.41 44.78
C GLU A 168 -42.08 42.27 45.96
N ILE A 169 -40.78 42.59 46.02
CA ILE A 169 -40.23 43.51 47.04
C ILE A 169 -40.78 44.93 46.88
N GLY A 170 -40.90 45.42 45.65
CA GLY A 170 -41.50 46.74 45.38
C GLY A 170 -42.97 46.81 45.77
N ASP A 171 -43.75 45.80 45.38
CA ASP A 171 -45.17 45.69 45.73
C ASP A 171 -45.37 45.64 47.27
N LEU A 172 -44.52 44.90 47.99
CA LEU A 172 -44.53 44.85 49.47
C LEU A 172 -44.13 46.18 50.14
N HIS A 173 -43.31 47.01 49.49
CA HIS A 173 -42.95 48.35 49.99
C HIS A 173 -44.14 49.31 49.83
N GLU A 174 -44.83 49.30 48.69
CA GLU A 174 -46.01 50.15 48.46
C GLU A 174 -47.20 49.80 49.37
N GLU A 175 -47.39 48.53 49.72
CA GLU A 175 -48.44 48.11 50.65
C GLU A 175 -48.17 48.56 52.10
N LYS A 176 -46.89 48.69 52.49
CA LYS A 176 -46.51 49.21 53.81
C LYS A 176 -46.66 50.73 53.91
N GLU A 177 -46.41 51.47 52.83
CA GLU A 177 -46.58 52.94 52.79
C GLU A 177 -48.07 53.37 52.73
N LYS A 178 -48.98 52.50 52.27
CA LYS A 178 -50.44 52.77 52.26
C LYS A 178 -51.17 52.32 53.53
N GLY A 179 -50.46 51.66 54.45
CA GLY A 179 -50.98 51.15 55.73
C GLY A 179 -50.67 52.01 56.96
N GLU A 180 -49.96 53.12 56.79
CA GLU A 180 -49.80 54.22 57.76
C GLU A 180 -50.72 55.40 57.41
#